data_AF-A0A6L6LDL0-F1
#
_entry.id   AF-A0A6L6LDL0-F1
#
_cell.length_a   1.000
_cell.length_b   1.000
_cell.length_c   1.000
_cell.angle_alpha   90.00
_cell.angle_beta   90.00
_cell.angle_gamma   90.00
#
_symmetry.space_group_name_H-M   'P 1'
#
loop_
_entity.id
_entity.type
_entity.pdbx_description
1 polymer ?
#
loop_
_entity_poly.entity_id
_entity_poly.type
_entity_poly.pdbx_seq_one_letter_code
_entity_poly.pdbx_strand_id
1 'polypeptide(L)'
;MATAKRTSDITVALYEWNKLTTRDIYEDDKEIFGDGFDFVWDGKTPEIDEEVLVYNPKTQEITTDIWIDFGNGVGFENTYEDTVFWMSYPKPPKEMEE
;
A
#
# COMPACT_ATOMS: atom_id res chain seq x y z
N MET A 1 12.64 1.34 32.65
CA MET A 1 11.41 2.15 32.64
C MET A 1 10.74 1.94 31.31
N ALA A 2 9.49 1.46 31.29
CA ALA A 2 8.74 1.27 30.05
C ALA A 2 7.90 2.52 29.79
N THR A 3 8.19 3.22 28.70
CA THR A 3 7.43 4.39 28.27
C THR A 3 6.09 3.93 27.73
N ALA A 4 4.99 4.18 28.46
CA ALA A 4 3.65 3.91 27.95
C ALA A 4 3.33 4.92 26.84
N LYS A 5 3.15 4.43 25.59
CA LYS A 5 2.67 5.26 24.47
C LYS A 5 1.25 5.76 24.78
N ARG A 6 0.97 7.04 24.50
CA ARG A 6 -0.38 7.59 24.71
C ARG A 6 -1.33 7.04 23.65
N THR A 7 -2.62 6.95 23.97
CA THR A 7 -3.66 6.48 23.04
C THR A 7 -3.68 7.25 21.72
N SER A 8 -3.40 8.57 21.76
CA SER A 8 -3.23 9.39 20.56
C SER A 8 -2.03 8.98 19.69
N ASP A 9 -0.91 8.60 20.30
CA ASP A 9 0.27 8.08 19.59
C ASP A 9 0.02 6.69 18.99
N ILE A 10 -0.93 5.93 19.57
CA ILE A 10 -1.37 4.61 19.07
C ILE A 10 -2.37 4.78 17.93
N THR A 11 -3.28 5.76 17.99
CA THR A 11 -4.22 6.04 16.90
C THR A 11 -3.54 6.61 15.66
N VAL A 12 -2.50 7.43 15.81
CA VAL A 12 -1.74 7.95 14.65
C VAL A 12 -0.96 6.82 13.95
N ALA A 13 -0.44 5.84 14.70
CA ALA A 13 0.23 4.67 14.14
C ALA A 13 -0.72 3.71 13.38
N LEU A 14 -2.04 3.90 13.44
CA LEU A 14 -3.02 3.12 12.67
C LEU A 14 -3.31 3.73 11.29
N TYR A 15 -2.88 4.97 11.02
CA TYR A 15 -3.21 5.73 9.81
C TYR A 15 -1.96 6.21 9.07
N GLU A 16 -1.07 5.28 8.77
CA GLU A 16 0.18 5.57 8.06
C GLU A 16 0.00 5.33 6.54
N TRP A 17 0.30 6.36 5.75
CA TRP A 17 0.35 6.27 4.30
C TRP A 17 1.68 5.64 3.87
N ASN A 18 1.60 4.52 3.18
CA ASN A 18 2.73 3.80 2.59
C ASN A 18 2.94 4.33 1.18
N LYS A 19 4.12 4.88 0.90
CA LYS A 19 4.49 5.25 -0.47
C LYS A 19 4.83 3.99 -1.25
N LEU A 20 4.30 3.90 -2.47
CA LEU A 20 4.63 2.87 -3.43
C LEU A 20 4.99 3.53 -4.75
N THR A 21 6.11 3.11 -5.36
CA THR A 21 6.59 3.66 -6.64
C THR A 21 7.04 2.53 -7.54
N THR A 22 6.72 2.58 -8.84
CA THR A 22 7.33 1.67 -9.82
C THR A 22 8.75 2.12 -10.14
N ARG A 23 9.63 1.15 -10.34
CA ARG A 23 10.99 1.38 -10.83
C ARG A 23 11.36 0.31 -11.83
N ASP A 24 12.32 0.61 -12.69
CA ASP A 24 12.94 -0.38 -13.56
C ASP A 24 13.53 -1.53 -12.73
N ILE A 25 13.45 -2.74 -13.26
CA ILE A 25 14.09 -3.91 -12.66
C ILE A 25 15.61 -3.77 -12.62
N TYR A 26 16.22 -4.20 -11.51
CA TYR A 26 17.66 -4.35 -11.38
C TYR A 26 18.10 -5.76 -11.78
N GLU A 27 19.41 -5.97 -11.96
CA GLU A 27 19.95 -7.31 -12.26
C GLU A 27 19.57 -8.33 -11.18
N ASP A 28 19.62 -7.94 -9.90
CA ASP A 28 19.22 -8.81 -8.78
C ASP A 28 17.72 -9.17 -8.83
N ASP A 29 16.87 -8.28 -9.34
CA ASP A 29 15.44 -8.57 -9.52
C ASP A 29 15.25 -9.64 -10.61
N LYS A 30 16.06 -9.62 -11.67
CA LYS A 30 16.02 -10.64 -12.75
C LYS A 30 16.38 -12.04 -12.24
N GLU A 31 17.21 -12.15 -11.21
CA GLU A 31 17.50 -13.46 -10.60
C GLU A 31 16.25 -14.06 -9.93
N ILE A 32 15.33 -13.21 -9.45
CA ILE A 32 14.10 -13.61 -8.76
C ILE A 32 12.94 -13.80 -9.74
N PHE A 33 12.74 -12.83 -10.63
CA PHE A 33 11.57 -12.75 -11.52
C PHE A 33 11.85 -13.19 -12.96
N GLY A 34 13.12 -13.41 -13.32
CA GLY A 34 13.54 -13.63 -14.70
C GLY A 34 13.46 -12.36 -15.56
N ASP A 35 13.59 -12.53 -16.88
CA ASP A 35 13.52 -11.43 -17.85
C ASP A 35 12.07 -11.07 -18.26
N GLY A 36 11.07 -11.52 -17.49
CA GLY A 36 9.64 -11.40 -17.86
C GLY A 36 8.98 -10.08 -17.50
N PHE A 37 9.68 -9.20 -16.78
CA PHE A 37 9.13 -7.96 -16.21
C PHE A 37 10.06 -6.79 -16.49
N ASP A 38 9.48 -5.65 -16.86
CA ASP A 38 10.25 -4.42 -17.11
C ASP A 38 10.37 -3.54 -15.86
N PHE A 39 9.44 -3.69 -14.91
CA PHE A 39 9.36 -2.87 -13.70
C PHE A 39 8.87 -3.68 -12.49
N VAL A 40 9.19 -3.18 -11.29
CA VAL A 40 8.72 -3.70 -10.01
C VAL A 40 8.25 -2.55 -9.12
N TRP A 41 7.38 -2.89 -8.16
CA TRP A 41 7.00 -1.97 -7.09
C TRP A 41 8.10 -1.88 -6.03
N ASP A 42 8.44 -0.65 -5.65
CA ASP A 42 9.34 -0.31 -4.55
C ASP A 42 8.54 0.29 -3.39
N GLY A 43 8.67 -0.30 -2.21
CA GLY A 43 7.92 0.03 -1.00
C GLY A 43 7.09 -1.12 -0.45
N LYS A 44 6.41 -0.88 0.67
CA LYS A 44 5.52 -1.86 1.29
C LYS A 44 4.25 -1.99 0.45
N THR A 45 3.91 -3.18 -0.01
CA THR A 45 2.66 -3.45 -0.72
C THR A 45 1.53 -3.80 0.25
N PRO A 46 0.25 -3.63 -0.15
CA PRO A 46 -0.87 -4.29 0.51
C PRO A 46 -0.75 -5.83 0.45
N GLU A 47 -1.57 -6.52 1.24
CA GLU A 47 -1.78 -7.96 1.06
C GLU A 47 -2.60 -8.23 -0.23
N ILE A 48 -2.43 -9.41 -0.83
CA ILE A 48 -3.27 -9.81 -1.97
C ILE A 48 -4.74 -9.87 -1.52
N ASP A 49 -5.62 -9.35 -2.38
CA ASP A 49 -7.06 -9.16 -2.15
C ASP A 49 -7.41 -8.13 -1.05
N GLU A 50 -6.44 -7.33 -0.58
CA GLU A 50 -6.70 -6.23 0.35
C GLU A 50 -7.28 -5.02 -0.40
N GLU A 51 -8.49 -4.58 0.00
CA GLU A 51 -9.06 -3.30 -0.42
C GLU A 51 -8.55 -2.18 0.50
N VAL A 52 -7.98 -1.14 -0.09
CA VAL A 52 -7.28 -0.05 0.62
C VAL A 52 -7.71 1.31 0.11
N LEU A 53 -7.33 2.36 0.85
CA LEU A 53 -7.39 3.73 0.34
C LEU A 53 -6.12 3.99 -0.47
N VAL A 54 -6.27 4.59 -1.64
CA VAL A 54 -5.17 5.01 -2.52
C VAL A 54 -5.26 6.52 -2.73
N TYR A 55 -4.19 7.24 -2.41
CA TYR A 55 -3.99 8.64 -2.76
C TYR A 55 -3.10 8.74 -3.98
N ASN A 56 -3.66 9.34 -5.03
CA ASN A 56 -2.95 9.59 -6.28
C ASN A 56 -2.42 11.04 -6.30
N PRO A 57 -1.10 11.26 -6.25
CA PRO A 57 -0.52 12.60 -6.19
C PRO A 57 -0.72 13.41 -7.49
N LYS A 58 -1.02 12.76 -8.62
CA LYS A 58 -1.27 13.40 -9.91
C LYS A 58 -2.68 13.97 -9.99
N THR A 59 -3.68 13.22 -9.53
CA THR A 59 -5.08 13.69 -9.50
C THR A 59 -5.41 14.45 -8.21
N GLN A 60 -4.62 14.27 -7.16
CA GLN A 60 -4.86 14.76 -5.79
C GLN A 60 -6.14 14.18 -5.15
N GLU A 61 -6.56 13.01 -5.61
CA GLU A 61 -7.77 12.33 -5.13
C GLU A 61 -7.42 11.13 -4.26
N ILE A 62 -8.32 10.82 -3.32
CA ILE A 62 -8.31 9.58 -2.55
C ILE A 62 -9.44 8.70 -3.06
N THR A 63 -9.12 7.52 -3.55
CA THR A 63 -10.06 6.49 -4.00
C THR A 63 -9.86 5.21 -3.21
N THR A 64 -10.76 4.25 -3.40
CA THR A 64 -10.53 2.87 -2.95
C THR A 64 -10.04 2.05 -4.13
N ASP A 65 -9.17 1.08 -3.87
CA ASP A 65 -8.72 0.13 -4.88
C ASP A 65 -8.29 -1.18 -4.19
N ILE A 66 -8.26 -2.27 -4.96
CA ILE A 66 -7.87 -3.60 -4.48
C ILE A 66 -6.51 -4.00 -5.06
N TRP A 67 -5.65 -4.58 -4.21
CA TRP A 67 -4.37 -5.10 -4.62
C TRP A 67 -4.50 -6.57 -5.04
N ILE A 68 -4.32 -6.86 -6.34
CA ILE A 68 -4.61 -8.18 -6.91
C ILE A 68 -3.41 -8.77 -7.66
N ASP A 69 -3.43 -10.09 -7.81
CA ASP A 69 -2.54 -10.85 -8.68
C ASP A 69 -3.21 -11.08 -10.06
N PHE A 70 -2.59 -10.54 -11.11
CA PHE A 70 -3.06 -10.68 -12.49
C PHE A 70 -2.52 -11.96 -13.17
N GLY A 71 -1.69 -12.75 -12.48
CA GLY A 71 -0.97 -13.92 -12.99
C GLY A 71 0.33 -13.59 -13.72
N ASN A 72 0.51 -12.34 -14.14
CA ASN A 72 1.71 -11.80 -14.76
C ASN A 72 2.23 -10.55 -14.02
N GLY A 73 1.93 -10.44 -12.73
CA GLY A 73 2.28 -9.30 -11.90
C GLY A 73 1.21 -9.02 -10.86
N VAL A 74 1.58 -8.20 -9.87
CA VAL A 74 0.68 -7.74 -8.82
C VAL A 74 0.55 -6.22 -8.87
N GLY A 75 -0.62 -5.70 -8.55
CA GLY A 75 -0.88 -4.28 -8.61
C GLY A 75 -2.29 -3.90 -8.19
N PHE A 76 -2.57 -2.61 -8.21
CA PHE A 76 -3.91 -2.09 -8.04
C PHE A 76 -4.77 -2.35 -9.30
N GLU A 77 -6.04 -2.69 -9.12
CA GLU A 77 -6.95 -3.00 -10.23
C GLU A 77 -7.24 -1.77 -11.11
N ASN A 78 -7.38 -0.59 -10.51
CA ASN A 78 -7.87 0.61 -11.19
C ASN A 78 -6.89 1.79 -11.16
N THR A 79 -5.72 1.62 -10.57
CA THR A 79 -4.69 2.65 -10.41
C THR A 79 -3.48 2.34 -11.29
N TYR A 80 -3.10 3.29 -12.15
CA TYR A 80 -2.08 3.08 -13.19
C TYR A 80 -0.85 3.99 -13.02
N GLU A 81 -0.81 4.79 -11.96
CA GLU A 81 0.26 5.74 -11.71
C GLU A 81 1.51 5.07 -11.13
N ASP A 82 2.66 5.51 -11.63
CA ASP A 82 3.98 5.06 -11.18
C ASP A 82 4.30 5.43 -9.73
N THR A 83 3.53 6.33 -9.09
CA THR A 83 3.71 6.68 -7.69
C THR A 83 2.38 6.96 -7.06
N VAL A 84 2.09 6.23 -5.99
CA VAL A 84 0.89 6.36 -5.19
C VAL A 84 1.20 6.21 -3.71
N PHE A 85 0.24 6.59 -2.88
CA PHE A 85 0.29 6.33 -1.45
C PHE A 85 -0.91 5.48 -1.09
N TRP A 86 -0.75 4.47 -0.25
CA TRP A 86 -1.86 3.63 0.17
C TRP A 86 -1.90 3.45 1.69
N MET A 87 -3.08 3.19 2.22
CA MET A 87 -3.26 2.80 3.61
C MET A 87 -4.45 1.85 3.75
N SER A 88 -4.34 0.89 4.67
CA SER A 88 -5.48 0.05 5.05
C SER A 88 -6.63 0.90 5.56
N TYR A 89 -7.86 0.38 5.45
CA TYR A 89 -9.03 1.07 5.97
C TYR A 89 -8.92 1.36 7.46
N PRO A 90 -9.47 2.51 7.90
CA PRO A 90 -9.57 2.78 9.31
C PRO A 90 -10.39 1.68 9.99
N LYS A 91 -9.91 1.20 11.14
CA LYS A 91 -10.72 0.31 11.98
C LYS A 91 -11.99 1.08 12.39
N PRO A 92 -13.17 0.43 12.37
CA PRO A 92 -14.37 1.03 12.90
C PRO A 92 -14.13 1.56 14.32
N PRO A 93 -14.79 2.66 14.73
CA PRO A 93 -14.81 3.04 16.13
C PRO A 93 -15.22 1.83 16.97
N LYS A 94 -14.49 1.56 18.06
CA LYS A 94 -14.95 0.56 19.03
C LYS A 94 -16.31 1.06 19.52
N GLU A 95 -17.36 0.27 19.30
CA GLU A 95 -18.68 0.58 19.82
C GLU A 95 -18.55 0.96 21.30
N MET A 96 -19.15 2.08 21.71
CA MET A 96 -19.39 2.30 23.12
C MET A 96 -20.38 1.20 23.50
N GLU A 97 -19.91 0.19 24.23
CA GLU A 97 -20.79 -0.79 24.86
C GLU A 97 -21.93 -0.01 25.54
N GLU A 98 -23.18 -0.22 25.08
CA GLU A 98 -24.37 0.33 25.73
C GLU A 98 -24.53 -0.20 27.16
#